data_AF-A0A2G2Z7Z6-F1
#
_entry.id   AF-A0A2G2Z7Z6-F1
#
_cell.length_a   1.000
_cell.length_b   1.000
_cell.length_c   1.000
_cell.angle_alpha   90.00
_cell.angle_beta   90.00
_cell.angle_gamma   90.00
#
_symmetry.space_group_name_H-M   'P 1'
#
loop_
_entity.id
_entity.type
_entity.pdbx_description
1 polymer ?
#
loop_
_entity_poly.entity_id
_entity_poly.type
_entity_poly.pdbx_seq_one_letter_code
_entity_poly.pdbx_strand_id
1 'polypeptide(L)'
;MNVYFQGAVSIKKDVEAQISNYPNLPSKLICLLHNVTLHADPKIEELYAQMTLQPVPSFDKEALLRSYLSMKANKPRPEFFCKTLTASDTSTHGGFSVPRRSAEVYEERDEENDEDIDHT
;
A
#
# COMPACT_ATOMS: atom_id res chain seq x y z
N MET A 1 -9.86 1.53 9.25
CA MET A 1 -8.60 2.31 9.29
C MET A 1 -8.99 3.75 9.56
N ASN A 2 -8.62 4.30 10.71
CA ASN A 2 -8.85 5.73 10.99
C ASN A 2 -7.76 6.50 10.23
N VAL A 3 -8.12 7.08 9.08
CA VAL A 3 -7.18 7.94 8.35
C VAL A 3 -7.28 9.33 8.96
N TYR A 4 -6.36 9.64 9.86
CA TYR A 4 -6.19 10.99 10.40
C TYR A 4 -5.31 11.78 9.44
N PHE A 5 -5.91 12.67 8.65
CA PHE A 5 -5.14 13.69 7.95
C PHE A 5 -4.87 14.84 8.91
N GLN A 6 -3.74 14.80 9.60
CA GLN A 6 -3.12 16.02 10.15
C GLN A 6 -2.03 16.46 9.17
N GLY A 7 -2.46 16.93 8.01
CA GLY A 7 -1.59 17.45 6.97
C GLY A 7 -2.00 18.88 6.64
N ALA A 8 -1.02 19.79 6.58
CA ALA A 8 -1.15 20.95 5.71
C ALA A 8 -1.35 20.43 4.28
N VAL A 9 -2.22 21.08 3.51
CA VAL A 9 -2.36 20.81 2.08
C VAL A 9 -0.98 21.01 1.44
N SER A 10 -0.32 19.91 1.07
CA SER A 10 0.83 19.92 0.17
C SER A 10 0.45 19.03 -1.02
N ILE A 11 -0.51 19.52 -1.80
CA ILE A 11 -0.60 19.15 -3.21
C ILE A 11 0.72 19.57 -3.87
N LYS A 12 1.20 18.78 -4.84
CA LYS A 12 2.40 19.04 -5.66
C LYS A 12 2.69 20.54 -5.70
N LYS A 13 3.81 20.96 -5.08
CA LYS A 13 4.29 22.34 -5.14
C LYS A 13 4.63 22.64 -6.59
N ASP A 14 3.63 22.95 -7.40
CA ASP A 14 3.85 23.92 -8.44
C ASP A 14 4.06 25.25 -7.72
N VAL A 15 5.22 25.81 -8.02
CA VAL A 15 5.79 26.99 -7.41
C VAL A 15 4.74 28.13 -7.45
N GLU A 16 4.41 28.66 -6.27
CA GLU A 16 3.84 30.00 -6.10
C GLU A 16 2.38 30.23 -6.59
N ALA A 17 1.49 29.24 -6.44
CA ALA A 17 0.05 29.51 -6.53
C ALA A 17 -0.46 30.15 -5.22
N GLN A 18 -1.03 31.36 -5.29
CA GLN A 18 -1.79 31.91 -4.15
C GLN A 18 -2.96 30.98 -3.84
N ILE A 19 -2.91 30.34 -2.67
CA ILE A 19 -4.02 29.50 -2.19
C ILE A 19 -5.17 30.43 -1.81
N SER A 20 -6.28 30.34 -2.55
CA SER A 20 -7.50 31.07 -2.21
C SER A 20 -7.94 30.70 -0.79
N ASN A 21 -8.26 31.72 0.01
CA ASN A 21 -8.72 31.49 1.38
C ASN A 21 -10.16 30.94 1.34
N TYR A 22 -10.39 29.76 1.92
CA TYR A 22 -11.71 29.16 2.08
C TYR A 22 -12.13 29.29 3.55
N PRO A 23 -12.74 30.41 3.96
CA PRO A 23 -12.99 30.71 5.38
C PRO A 23 -13.93 29.70 6.07
N ASN A 24 -14.74 28.99 5.30
CA ASN A 24 -15.68 27.99 5.81
C ASN A 24 -15.13 26.55 5.71
N LEU A 25 -13.90 26.36 5.24
CA LEU A 25 -13.29 25.05 5.17
C LEU A 25 -12.74 24.68 6.56
N PRO A 26 -13.28 23.65 7.23
CA PRO A 26 -12.74 23.23 8.50
C PRO A 26 -11.33 22.65 8.31
N SER A 27 -10.48 22.80 9.33
CA SER A 27 -9.14 22.18 9.35
C SER A 27 -9.17 20.66 9.39
N LYS A 28 -10.35 20.06 9.61
CA LYS A 28 -10.60 18.62 9.64
C LYS A 28 -11.90 18.31 8.92
N LEU A 29 -11.85 17.38 7.97
CA LEU A 29 -13.01 16.83 7.30
C LEU A 29 -13.19 15.37 7.72
N ILE A 30 -14.42 15.01 8.07
CA ILE A 30 -14.81 13.62 8.28
C ILE A 30 -15.24 13.09 6.91
N CYS A 31 -14.64 11.99 6.47
CA CYS A 31 -14.94 11.40 5.17
C CYS A 31 -15.23 9.90 5.30
N LEU A 32 -16.14 9.40 4.45
CA LEU A 32 -16.25 7.99 4.15
C LEU A 32 -15.28 7.65 3.02
N LEU A 33 -14.53 6.56 3.19
CA LEU A 33 -13.64 6.02 2.16
C LEU A 33 -14.45 5.07 1.28
N HIS A 34 -14.68 5.47 0.03
CA HIS A 34 -15.41 4.67 -0.95
C HIS A 34 -14.54 3.66 -1.68
N ASN A 35 -13.32 4.07 -2.01
CA ASN A 35 -12.43 3.23 -2.81
C ASN A 35 -10.96 3.51 -2.52
N VAL A 36 -10.13 2.48 -2.67
CA VAL A 36 -8.67 2.54 -2.68
C VAL A 36 -8.19 1.78 -3.90
N THR A 37 -7.41 2.45 -4.74
CA THR A 37 -6.71 1.83 -5.88
C THR A 37 -5.22 2.01 -5.70
N LEU A 38 -4.45 0.94 -5.93
CA LEU A 38 -3.00 0.95 -5.81
C LEU A 38 -2.39 1.08 -7.20
N HIS A 39 -1.44 1.99 -7.34
CA HIS A 39 -0.78 2.30 -8.59
C HIS A 39 0.74 2.27 -8.41
N ALA A 40 1.44 1.94 -9.49
CA ALA A 40 2.89 1.98 -9.59
C ALA A 40 3.25 2.72 -10.88
N ASP A 41 4.09 3.74 -10.78
CA ASP A 41 4.68 4.37 -11.96
C ASP A 41 6.09 3.79 -12.17
N PRO A 42 6.28 2.91 -13.18
CA PRO A 42 7.56 2.25 -13.41
C PRO A 42 8.63 3.20 -13.93
N LYS A 43 8.27 4.38 -14.43
CA LYS A 43 9.22 5.35 -14.98
C LYS A 43 9.94 6.11 -13.88
N ILE A 44 9.26 6.37 -12.76
CA ILE A 44 9.80 7.13 -11.62
C ILE A 44 9.98 6.25 -10.37
N GLU A 45 9.70 4.96 -10.48
CA GLU A 45 9.80 3.98 -9.37
C GLU A 45 8.98 4.36 -8.12
N GLU A 46 7.88 5.12 -8.30
CA GLU A 46 7.02 5.55 -7.20
C GLU A 46 5.75 4.68 -7.11
N LEU A 47 5.38 4.33 -5.88
CA LEU A 47 4.12 3.66 -5.53
C LEU A 47 3.19 4.66 -4.88
N TYR A 48 1.92 4.68 -5.29
CA TYR A 48 0.91 5.55 -4.68
C TYR A 48 -0.44 4.86 -4.56
N ALA A 49 -1.22 5.32 -3.57
CA ALA A 49 -2.61 4.90 -3.39
C ALA A 49 -3.52 6.07 -3.74
N GLN A 50 -4.47 5.83 -4.66
CA GLN A 50 -5.54 6.77 -4.92
C GLN A 50 -6.75 6.38 -4.08
N MET A 51 -7.23 7.33 -3.28
CA MET A 51 -8.37 7.17 -2.40
C MET A 51 -9.52 8.06 -2.85
N THR A 52 -10.73 7.51 -2.90
CA THR A 52 -11.96 8.29 -3.14
C THR A 52 -12.65 8.54 -1.80
N LEU A 53 -12.70 9.81 -1.39
CA LEU A 53 -13.26 10.25 -0.11
C LEU A 53 -14.54 11.05 -0.33
N GLN A 54 -15.60 10.71 0.39
CA GLN A 54 -16.84 11.50 0.44
C GLN A 54 -16.94 12.23 1.79
N PRO A 55 -16.93 13.57 1.83
CA PRO A 55 -17.17 14.32 3.05
C PRO A 55 -18.54 13.99 3.65
N VAL A 56 -18.60 13.87 4.98
CA VAL A 56 -19.84 13.64 5.72
C VAL A 56 -19.94 14.60 6.91
N PRO A 57 -21.17 15.02 7.27
CA PRO A 57 -21.37 16.02 8.32
C PRO A 57 -21.09 15.48 9.73
N SER A 58 -21.14 14.16 9.93
CA SER A 58 -20.89 13.53 11.22
C SER A 58 -20.33 12.11 11.06
N PHE A 59 -19.71 11.62 12.14
CA PHE A 59 -19.11 10.30 12.21
C PHE A 59 -20.14 9.24 12.62
N ASP A 60 -20.52 8.38 11.67
CA ASP A 60 -21.34 7.20 11.96
C ASP A 60 -20.46 6.03 12.43
N LYS A 61 -20.53 5.75 13.74
CA LYS A 61 -19.80 4.65 14.39
C LYS A 61 -20.22 3.27 13.89
N GLU A 62 -21.50 3.10 13.50
CA GLU A 62 -22.03 1.81 13.05
C GLU A 62 -21.62 1.51 11.61
N ALA A 63 -21.61 2.53 10.74
CA ALA A 63 -21.05 2.40 9.40
C ALA A 63 -19.56 2.05 9.41
N LEU A 64 -18.78 2.64 10.34
CA LEU A 64 -17.37 2.29 10.53
C LEU A 64 -17.20 0.81 10.93
N LEU A 65 -17.99 0.34 11.90
CA LEU A 65 -17.89 -1.03 12.38
C LEU A 65 -18.21 -2.03 11.26
N ARG A 66 -19.27 -1.78 10.47
CA ARG A 66 -19.62 -2.59 9.30
C ARG A 66 -18.50 -2.61 8.26
N SER A 67 -17.90 -1.46 7.94
CA SER A 67 -16.76 -1.37 7.03
C SER A 67 -15.54 -2.14 7.56
N TYR A 68 -15.19 -1.97 8.84
CA TYR A 68 -14.07 -2.67 9.47
C TYR A 68 -14.22 -4.20 9.41
N LEU A 69 -15.43 -4.71 9.66
CA LEU A 69 -15.73 -6.13 9.58
C LEU A 69 -15.65 -6.65 8.13
N SER A 70 -16.12 -5.87 7.15
CA SER A 70 -16.05 -6.24 5.72
C SER A 70 -14.63 -6.30 5.15
N MET A 71 -13.67 -5.59 5.75
CA MET A 71 -12.27 -5.55 5.29
C MET A 71 -11.40 -6.69 5.82
N LYS A 72 -11.91 -7.55 6.72
CA LYS A 72 -11.18 -8.74 7.20
C LYS A 72 -11.18 -9.82 6.12
N ALA A 73 -10.44 -9.60 5.04
CA ALA A 73 -10.04 -10.68 4.16
C ALA A 73 -8.86 -11.41 4.82
N ASN A 74 -9.08 -12.62 5.32
CA ASN A 74 -8.02 -13.52 5.78
C ASN A 74 -7.27 -14.06 4.56
N LYS A 75 -6.50 -13.20 3.89
CA LYS A 75 -5.59 -13.65 2.84
C LYS A 75 -4.32 -14.21 3.50
N PRO A 76 -3.80 -15.36 3.04
CA PRO A 76 -2.49 -15.81 3.46
C PRO A 76 -1.47 -14.70 3.18
N ARG A 77 -0.62 -14.41 4.16
CA ARG A 77 0.40 -13.38 4.01
C ARG A 77 1.45 -13.93 3.04
N PRO A 78 1.72 -13.25 1.91
CA PRO A 78 2.80 -13.68 1.04
C PRO A 78 4.12 -13.54 1.81
N GLU A 79 5.01 -14.52 1.66
CA GLU A 79 6.37 -14.45 2.17
C GLU A 79 7.23 -13.65 1.19
N PHE A 80 7.90 -12.63 1.71
CA PHE A 80 8.80 -11.76 0.96
C PHE A 80 10.01 -11.39 1.81
N PHE A 81 11.12 -11.04 1.16
CA PHE A 81 12.26 -10.42 1.81
C PHE A 81 12.63 -9.11 1.11
N CYS A 82 13.16 -8.16 1.88
CA CYS A 82 13.73 -6.93 1.35
C CYS A 82 15.23 -6.95 1.63
N LYS A 83 16.03 -6.61 0.62
CA LYS A 83 17.49 -6.52 0.73
C LYS A 83 17.95 -5.14 0.27
N THR A 84 18.74 -4.47 1.09
CA THR A 84 19.53 -3.32 0.62
C THR A 84 20.65 -3.83 -0.26
N LEU A 85 20.68 -3.38 -1.52
CA LEU A 85 21.70 -3.78 -2.47
C LEU A 85 23.09 -3.33 -2.01
N THR A 86 24.07 -4.23 -2.08
CA THR A 86 25.49 -3.91 -1.85
C THR A 86 26.18 -3.54 -3.16
N ALA A 87 27.37 -2.94 -3.08
CA ALA A 87 28.15 -2.59 -4.28
C ALA A 87 28.45 -3.79 -5.20
N SER A 88 28.58 -5.00 -4.63
CA SER A 88 28.74 -6.23 -5.40
C SER A 88 27.48 -6.58 -6.20
N ASP A 89 26.29 -6.38 -5.64
CA ASP A 89 25.02 -6.72 -6.29
C ASP A 89 24.75 -5.87 -7.55
N THR A 90 25.29 -4.65 -7.60
CA THR A 90 25.10 -3.71 -8.73
C THR A 90 26.30 -3.63 -9.68
N SER A 91 27.37 -4.38 -9.41
CA SER A 91 28.57 -4.39 -10.26
C SER A 91 28.40 -5.30 -11.47
N THR A 92 29.01 -4.94 -12.61
CA THR A 92 28.94 -5.73 -13.85
C THR A 92 29.58 -7.11 -13.76
N HIS A 93 30.47 -7.30 -12.78
CA HIS A 93 31.22 -8.55 -12.57
C HIS A 93 30.82 -9.28 -11.29
N GLY A 94 29.90 -8.72 -10.50
CA GLY A 94 29.34 -9.35 -9.31
C GLY A 94 28.01 -10.06 -9.61
N GLY A 95 27.43 -10.67 -8.59
CA GLY A 95 26.11 -11.29 -8.65
C GLY A 95 25.23 -10.82 -7.49
N PHE A 96 23.94 -11.19 -7.52
CA PHE A 96 23.00 -10.91 -6.44
C PHE A 96 23.13 -11.95 -5.32
N SER A 97 23.35 -11.50 -4.09
CA SER A 97 23.35 -12.39 -2.92
C SER A 97 21.99 -12.45 -2.22
N VAL A 98 21.47 -13.64 -1.95
CA VAL A 98 20.20 -13.84 -1.24
C VAL A 98 20.47 -14.18 0.24
N PRO A 99 19.77 -13.57 1.22
CA PRO A 99 19.90 -13.99 2.62
C PRO A 99 19.51 -15.46 2.78
N ARG A 100 20.33 -16.24 3.49
CA ARG A 100 20.13 -17.70 3.65
C ARG A 100 18.72 -18.08 4.10
N ARG A 101 18.19 -17.40 5.13
CA ARG A 101 16.82 -17.60 5.65
C ARG A 101 15.73 -17.37 4.59
N SER A 102 15.99 -16.49 3.62
CA SER A 102 15.04 -16.27 2.52
C SER A 102 15.13 -17.40 1.51
N ALA A 103 16.34 -17.86 1.16
CA ALA A 103 16.53 -18.96 0.21
C ALA A 103 15.88 -20.26 0.69
N GLU A 104 16.07 -20.62 1.96
CA GLU A 104 15.47 -21.82 2.58
C GLU A 104 13.92 -21.83 2.42
N VAL A 105 13.28 -20.67 2.60
CA VAL A 105 11.82 -20.51 2.48
C VAL A 105 11.30 -20.65 1.04
N TYR A 106 12.09 -20.29 0.03
CA TYR A 106 11.68 -20.45 -1.37
C TYR A 106 12.04 -21.83 -1.93
N GLU A 107 13.12 -22.46 -1.46
CA GLU A 107 13.52 -23.81 -1.89
C GLU A 107 12.53 -24.89 -1.41
N GLU A 108 11.94 -24.75 -0.22
CA GLU A 108 10.92 -25.69 0.29
C GLU A 108 9.59 -25.68 -0.52
N ARG A 109 9.34 -24.66 -1.35
CA ARG A 109 8.09 -24.54 -2.14
C ARG A 109 8.11 -25.22 -3.51
N ASP A 110 9.27 -25.60 -4.01
CA ASP A 110 9.37 -26.33 -5.28
C ASP A 110 8.99 -27.82 -5.11
N GLU A 111 8.92 -28.33 -3.88
CA GLU A 111 8.59 -29.74 -3.59
C GLU A 111 7.10 -30.00 -3.29
N GLU A 112 6.28 -28.97 -3.02
CA GLU A 112 4.88 -29.14 -2.56
C GLU A 112 3.82 -28.97 -3.68
N ASN A 113 4.22 -28.79 -4.94
CA ASN A 113 3.28 -28.57 -6.07
C ASN A 113 3.01 -29.81 -6.97
N ASP A 114 3.51 -31.00 -6.62
CA ASP A 114 3.35 -32.22 -7.46
C ASP A 114 2.28 -33.22 -6.98
N GLU A 115 1.59 -32.97 -5.86
CA GLU A 115 0.51 -33.85 -5.38
C GLU A 115 -0.85 -33.15 -5.37
N ASP A 116 -1.46 -32.98 -6.56
CA ASP A 116 -2.92 -32.98 -6.75
C ASP A 116 -3.26 -33.02 -8.26
N ILE A 117 -2.89 -34.11 -8.92
CA ILE A 117 -3.58 -34.55 -10.15
C ILE A 117 -4.55 -35.66 -9.74
N ASP A 118 -5.74 -35.28 -9.30
CA ASP A 118 -6.84 -36.24 -9.23
C ASP A 118 -7.35 -36.50 -10.66
N HIS A 119 -7.12 -37.72 -11.12
CA HIS A 119 -7.68 -38.24 -12.36
C HIS A 119 -9.06 -38.85 -12.06
N THR A 120 -10.09 -38.27 -12.69
CA THR A 120 -11.42 -38.83 -13.04
C THR A 120 -12.60 -38.34 -12.20
#